data_AF-A0A0G1RI72-F1
#
_entry.id   AF-A0A0G1RI72-F1
#
_cell.length_a   1.000
_cell.length_b   1.000
_cell.length_c   1.000
_cell.angle_alpha   90.00
_cell.angle_beta   90.00
_cell.angle_gamma   90.00
#
_symmetry.space_group_name_H-M   'P 1'
#
loop_
_entity.id
_entity.type
_entity.pdbx_description
1 polymer ?
#
loop_
_entity_poly.entity_id
_entity_poly.type
_entity_poly.pdbx_seq_one_letter_code
_entity_poly.pdbx_strand_id
1 'polypeptide(L)'
;MTWWRGVFLLYLFAAAPVLASVYINEFSSNSDTEWIELYNNSGTAVDITGWSLKDKANPAKLLTGSIPAMGYFVFEYSGGWLNNPGDTITLFDNSTPSAQIINHIAFGDEPDPVVGEPEANKSSGRTPDGSSAWLRNLSWTKNSANPDAPTPTPSPSSTPQPDNTSTPAPAPTSTPTSTPKLSSTPKPSSTPKPRATPTRTATKPPLAPTGAEFGSLFEESGPFDLISPSPVVLGASNLYQEAGMPDSENTGSSGWIGWALIGLGIAALIASGLLLAFRSPSPAPD
;
A
#
# COMPACT_ATOMS: atom_id res chain seq x y z
N MET A 1 -15.14 -27.06 -51.50
CA MET A 1 -14.79 -25.81 -50.78
C MET A 1 -15.88 -25.51 -49.76
N THR A 2 -15.65 -25.81 -48.48
CA THR A 2 -16.56 -25.44 -47.39
C THR A 2 -15.87 -24.38 -46.53
N TRP A 3 -16.42 -23.18 -46.53
CA TRP A 3 -15.91 -22.03 -45.79
C TRP A 3 -16.39 -22.10 -44.34
N TRP A 4 -15.45 -22.24 -43.40
CA TRP A 4 -15.73 -22.10 -41.98
C TRP A 4 -15.73 -20.60 -41.62
N ARG A 5 -16.91 -20.05 -41.32
CA ARG A 5 -17.02 -18.70 -40.72
C ARG A 5 -16.66 -18.83 -39.25
N GLY A 6 -15.43 -18.47 -38.91
CA GLY A 6 -15.01 -18.31 -37.52
C GLY A 6 -15.71 -17.10 -36.91
N VAL A 7 -16.55 -17.33 -35.90
CA VAL A 7 -17.07 -16.28 -35.02
C VAL A 7 -15.93 -15.93 -34.05
N PHE A 8 -15.36 -14.74 -34.19
CA PHE A 8 -14.45 -14.19 -33.18
C PHE A 8 -15.29 -13.71 -32.00
N LEU A 9 -15.31 -14.49 -30.92
CA LEU A 9 -15.83 -14.05 -29.63
C LEU A 9 -14.78 -13.11 -29.02
N LEU A 10 -15.01 -11.80 -29.13
CA LEU A 10 -14.20 -10.79 -28.44
C LEU A 10 -14.50 -10.89 -26.95
N TYR A 11 -13.68 -11.63 -26.20
CA TYR A 11 -13.70 -11.61 -24.75
C TYR A 11 -13.22 -10.22 -24.29
N LEU A 12 -14.18 -9.35 -23.98
CA LEU A 12 -13.93 -8.19 -23.13
C LEU A 12 -13.55 -8.72 -21.75
N PHE A 13 -12.25 -8.82 -21.48
CA PHE A 13 -11.76 -8.89 -20.11
C PHE A 13 -12.13 -7.57 -19.44
N ALA A 14 -13.26 -7.53 -18.74
CA ALA A 14 -13.44 -6.55 -17.69
C ALA A 14 -12.31 -6.81 -16.69
N ALA A 15 -11.35 -5.90 -16.59
CA ALA A 15 -10.35 -5.96 -15.55
C ALA A 15 -11.10 -6.00 -14.21
N ALA A 16 -10.96 -7.11 -13.48
CA ALA A 16 -11.43 -7.15 -12.11
C ALA A 16 -10.74 -6.01 -11.34
N PRO A 17 -11.47 -5.19 -10.56
CA PRO A 17 -10.86 -4.11 -9.80
C PRO A 17 -9.78 -4.70 -8.90
N VAL A 18 -8.56 -4.21 -9.05
CA VAL A 18 -7.45 -4.59 -8.18
C VAL A 18 -7.79 -4.04 -6.80
N LEU A 19 -8.03 -4.95 -5.85
CA LEU A 19 -8.54 -4.64 -4.53
C LEU A 19 -7.47 -3.88 -3.71
N ALA A 20 -7.85 -2.67 -3.29
CA ALA A 20 -7.15 -1.69 -2.45
C ALA A 20 -5.93 -0.96 -3.05
N SER A 21 -6.11 0.31 -3.40
CA SER A 21 -5.02 1.26 -3.66
C SER A 21 -4.49 1.94 -2.40
N VAL A 22 -5.23 1.89 -1.29
CA VAL A 22 -4.86 2.53 -0.02
C VAL A 22 -4.44 1.48 0.99
N TYR A 23 -3.25 1.66 1.56
CA TYR A 23 -2.65 0.75 2.54
C TYR A 23 -2.55 1.43 3.89
N ILE A 24 -2.75 0.66 4.96
CA ILE A 24 -2.20 1.02 6.27
C ILE A 24 -0.68 0.89 6.13
N ASN A 25 0.02 2.03 6.15
CA ASN A 25 1.40 2.15 5.74
C ASN A 25 2.37 2.13 6.92
N GLU A 26 2.04 2.90 7.96
CA GLU A 26 2.85 3.04 9.16
C GLU A 26 1.92 3.31 10.35
N PHE A 27 2.31 2.87 11.56
CA PHE A 27 1.56 3.19 12.77
C PHE A 27 2.46 3.23 14.00
N SER A 28 2.02 3.94 15.04
CA SER A 28 2.59 3.87 16.39
C SER A 28 1.47 3.65 17.40
N SER A 29 1.56 2.55 18.15
CA SER A 29 0.62 2.19 19.22
C SER A 29 1.19 2.43 20.63
N ASN A 30 2.48 2.74 20.76
CA ASN A 30 3.17 2.91 22.04
C ASN A 30 3.79 4.30 22.13
N SER A 31 2.96 5.34 22.11
CA SER A 31 3.37 6.73 22.27
C SER A 31 2.24 7.56 22.88
N ASP A 32 2.55 8.76 23.39
CA ASP A 32 1.55 9.65 24.01
C ASP A 32 0.40 10.02 23.05
N THR A 33 0.70 10.04 21.74
CA THR A 33 -0.28 10.22 20.68
C THR A 33 -0.08 9.12 19.67
N GLU A 34 -0.97 8.14 19.72
CA GLU A 34 -1.02 7.07 18.75
C GLU A 34 -1.42 7.62 17.38
N TRP A 35 -0.97 6.95 16.33
CA TRP A 35 -1.27 7.39 14.98
C TRP A 35 -1.17 6.26 13.98
N ILE A 36 -1.89 6.44 12.88
CA ILE A 36 -1.89 5.57 11.71
C ILE A 36 -1.69 6.44 10.49
N GLU A 37 -0.76 6.03 9.63
CA GLU A 37 -0.58 6.59 8.31
C GLU A 37 -1.16 5.66 7.24
N LEU A 38 -1.89 6.28 6.33
CA LEU A 38 -2.40 5.66 5.11
C LEU A 38 -1.54 6.11 3.92
N TYR A 39 -1.23 5.18 3.03
CA TYR A 39 -0.53 5.45 1.77
C TYR A 39 -1.42 5.10 0.58
N ASN A 40 -1.57 6.04 -0.35
CA ASN A 40 -2.28 5.84 -1.60
C ASN A 40 -1.30 5.47 -2.72
N ASN A 41 -1.24 4.18 -3.06
CA ASN A 41 -0.39 3.64 -4.12
C ASN A 41 -0.97 3.80 -5.55
N SER A 42 -2.03 4.59 -5.73
CA SER A 42 -2.59 4.87 -7.05
C SER A 42 -2.03 6.15 -7.65
N GLY A 43 -2.15 6.26 -8.98
CA GLY A 43 -1.76 7.46 -9.73
C GLY A 43 -2.74 8.63 -9.63
N THR A 44 -3.77 8.54 -8.78
CA THR A 44 -4.83 9.55 -8.62
C THR A 44 -5.12 9.79 -7.15
N ALA A 45 -5.59 10.98 -6.78
CA ALA A 45 -6.03 11.23 -5.41
C ALA A 45 -7.24 10.35 -5.05
N VAL A 46 -7.32 9.92 -3.79
CA VAL A 46 -8.43 9.14 -3.23
C VAL A 46 -9.14 9.98 -2.17
N ASP A 47 -10.44 10.22 -2.35
CA ASP A 47 -11.28 10.81 -1.31
C ASP A 47 -11.59 9.75 -0.26
N ILE A 48 -11.26 10.03 1.00
CA ILE A 48 -11.47 9.15 2.15
C ILE A 48 -12.53 9.71 3.10
N THR A 49 -13.30 10.70 2.64
CA THR A 49 -14.39 11.28 3.43
C THR A 49 -15.45 10.23 3.71
N GLY A 50 -15.72 10.00 5.01
CA GLY A 50 -16.66 8.97 5.46
C GLY A 50 -16.05 7.58 5.59
N TRP A 51 -14.80 7.37 5.20
CA TRP A 51 -14.06 6.16 5.55
C TRP A 51 -13.83 6.11 7.06
N SER A 52 -13.44 4.95 7.58
CA SER A 52 -13.14 4.82 9.01
C SER A 52 -12.00 3.86 9.29
N LEU A 53 -11.25 4.15 10.35
CA LEU A 53 -10.32 3.21 10.96
C LEU A 53 -10.95 2.57 12.18
N LYS A 54 -10.73 1.28 12.36
CA LYS A 54 -11.32 0.49 13.44
C LYS A 54 -10.30 -0.51 13.96
N ASP A 55 -10.09 -0.46 15.27
CA ASP A 55 -9.35 -1.48 16.02
C ASP A 55 -10.28 -2.63 16.44
N LYS A 56 -9.76 -3.59 17.18
CA LYS A 56 -10.53 -4.77 17.60
C LYS A 56 -11.65 -4.42 18.58
N ALA A 57 -11.40 -3.52 19.53
CA ALA A 57 -12.25 -3.34 20.69
C ALA A 57 -13.05 -2.02 20.68
N ASN A 58 -12.47 -0.93 20.19
CA ASN A 58 -13.01 0.42 20.39
C ASN A 58 -13.85 0.91 19.20
N PRO A 59 -14.75 1.89 19.38
CA PRO A 59 -15.54 2.45 18.27
C PRO A 59 -14.67 2.97 17.10
N ALA A 60 -15.18 2.84 15.87
CA ALA A 60 -14.47 3.30 14.69
C ALA A 60 -14.23 4.82 14.71
N LYS A 61 -13.10 5.26 14.15
CA LYS A 61 -12.71 6.64 13.96
C LYS A 61 -13.00 7.06 12.52
N LEU A 62 -13.86 8.06 12.34
CA LEU A 62 -14.19 8.60 11.02
C LEU A 62 -13.05 9.42 10.44
N LEU A 63 -12.86 9.27 9.13
CA LEU A 63 -11.87 10.02 8.35
C LEU A 63 -12.57 11.06 7.47
N THR A 64 -11.82 12.13 7.17
CA THR A 64 -12.24 13.19 6.25
C THR A 64 -11.06 13.65 5.41
N GLY A 65 -11.34 14.15 4.21
CA GLY A 65 -10.31 14.67 3.31
C GLY A 65 -9.92 13.67 2.23
N SER A 66 -8.73 13.88 1.64
CA SER A 66 -8.24 13.06 0.54
C SER A 66 -6.75 12.76 0.68
N ILE A 67 -6.34 11.63 0.11
CA ILE A 67 -4.95 11.21 0.01
C ILE A 67 -4.47 11.49 -1.42
N PRO A 68 -3.45 12.34 -1.65
CA PRO A 68 -2.90 12.58 -2.99
C PRO A 68 -2.41 11.28 -3.65
N ALA A 69 -2.23 11.32 -4.98
CA ALA A 69 -1.59 10.23 -5.72
C ALA A 69 -0.17 9.97 -5.18
N MET A 70 0.18 8.72 -4.90
CA MET A 70 1.44 8.35 -4.24
C MET A 70 1.70 9.14 -2.95
N GLY A 71 0.62 9.55 -2.27
CA GLY A 71 0.65 10.42 -1.11
C GLY A 71 0.24 9.72 0.18
N TYR A 72 0.33 10.49 1.27
CA TYR A 72 0.13 10.01 2.63
C TYR A 72 -1.00 10.77 3.32
N PHE A 73 -1.59 10.15 4.33
CA PHE A 73 -2.53 10.78 5.26
C PHE A 73 -2.32 10.22 6.66
N VAL A 74 -2.16 11.08 7.65
CA VAL A 74 -1.92 10.69 9.04
C VAL A 74 -3.16 10.99 9.88
N PHE A 75 -3.64 9.98 10.58
CA PHE A 75 -4.65 10.09 11.62
C PHE A 75 -3.98 9.96 12.99
N GLU A 76 -4.25 10.90 13.90
CA GLU A 76 -3.67 10.94 15.25
C GLU A 76 -4.76 10.87 16.33
N TYR A 77 -4.46 10.22 17.46
CA TYR A 77 -5.35 10.10 18.58
C TYR A 77 -4.60 9.98 19.92
N SER A 78 -4.85 10.90 20.85
CA SER A 78 -4.15 10.97 22.16
C SER A 78 -4.92 10.32 23.32
N GLY A 79 -6.05 9.66 23.06
CA GLY A 79 -6.92 9.11 24.11
C GLY A 79 -6.66 7.65 24.48
N GLY A 80 -5.63 7.02 23.90
CA GLY A 80 -5.43 5.56 23.93
C GLY A 80 -6.48 4.84 23.08
N TRP A 81 -6.05 4.11 22.06
CA TRP A 81 -6.95 3.48 21.10
C TRP A 81 -6.39 2.17 20.56
N LEU A 82 -5.17 2.16 20.03
CA LEU A 82 -4.46 0.96 19.60
C LEU A 82 -3.90 0.24 20.82
N ASN A 83 -4.36 -0.99 21.04
CA ASN A 83 -4.00 -1.74 22.23
C ASN A 83 -2.63 -2.43 22.10
N ASN A 84 -1.90 -2.49 23.22
CA ASN A 84 -0.64 -3.22 23.37
C ASN A 84 -0.88 -4.40 24.35
N PRO A 85 -0.24 -5.57 24.18
CA PRO A 85 0.87 -5.84 23.27
C PRO A 85 0.46 -6.25 21.85
N GLY A 86 -0.81 -6.17 21.48
CA GLY A 86 -1.28 -6.46 20.12
C GLY A 86 -2.71 -5.98 19.88
N ASP A 87 -3.00 -5.66 18.63
CA ASP A 87 -4.34 -5.26 18.16
C ASP A 87 -4.45 -5.44 16.64
N THR A 88 -5.64 -5.17 16.11
CA THR A 88 -5.90 -5.09 14.67
C THR A 88 -6.12 -3.66 14.25
N ILE A 89 -5.83 -3.35 12.99
CA ILE A 89 -6.19 -2.08 12.37
C ILE A 89 -6.90 -2.41 11.07
N THR A 90 -8.16 -1.97 10.97
CA THR A 90 -8.98 -2.16 9.77
C THR A 90 -9.42 -0.83 9.21
N LEU A 91 -9.13 -0.61 7.93
CA LEU A 91 -9.58 0.52 7.15
C LEU A 91 -10.84 0.11 6.37
N PHE A 92 -11.93 0.85 6.60
CA PHE A 92 -13.21 0.65 5.93
C PHE A 92 -13.54 1.82 5.02
N ASP A 93 -14.08 1.51 3.84
CA ASP A 93 -14.87 2.43 3.03
C ASP A 93 -16.35 2.25 3.39
N ASN A 94 -16.95 3.29 3.99
CA ASN A 94 -18.35 3.30 4.39
C ASN A 94 -19.26 4.06 3.40
N SER A 95 -18.77 4.35 2.18
CA SER A 95 -19.55 5.04 1.16
C SER A 95 -20.72 4.22 0.63
N THR A 96 -20.67 2.89 0.81
CA THR A 96 -21.76 1.97 0.46
C THR A 96 -22.51 1.47 1.70
N PRO A 97 -23.80 1.07 1.58
CA PRO A 97 -24.59 0.55 2.70
C PRO A 97 -23.97 -0.65 3.43
N SER A 98 -23.16 -1.43 2.71
CA SER A 98 -22.29 -2.45 3.28
C SER A 98 -20.86 -1.92 3.32
N ALA A 99 -20.32 -1.62 4.50
CA ALA A 99 -18.93 -1.18 4.65
C ALA A 99 -17.96 -2.17 3.99
N GLN A 100 -17.05 -1.67 3.15
CA GLN A 100 -16.05 -2.48 2.47
C GLN A 100 -14.73 -2.41 3.22
N ILE A 101 -14.10 -3.56 3.47
CA ILE A 101 -12.74 -3.59 4.01
C ILE A 101 -11.78 -3.23 2.89
N ILE A 102 -11.07 -2.12 3.06
CA ILE A 102 -10.01 -1.69 2.14
C ILE A 102 -8.69 -2.32 2.56
N ASN A 103 -8.33 -2.26 3.84
CA ASN A 103 -7.12 -2.88 4.33
C ASN A 103 -7.29 -3.37 5.77
N HIS A 104 -6.60 -4.44 6.11
CA HIS A 104 -6.63 -5.03 7.44
C HIS A 104 -5.24 -5.54 7.78
N ILE A 105 -4.77 -5.24 8.99
CA ILE A 105 -3.58 -5.83 9.58
C ILE A 105 -3.83 -6.23 11.03
N ALA A 106 -3.10 -7.24 11.48
CA ALA A 106 -2.92 -7.57 12.88
C ALA A 106 -1.47 -7.29 13.27
N PHE A 107 -1.20 -6.87 14.51
CA PHE A 107 0.15 -6.66 15.01
C PHE A 107 0.33 -7.19 16.43
N GLY A 108 1.59 -7.36 16.83
CA GLY A 108 1.93 -7.75 18.18
C GLY A 108 1.49 -9.17 18.50
N ASP A 109 0.77 -9.36 19.60
CA ASP A 109 0.30 -10.65 20.09
C ASP A 109 -1.01 -11.14 19.43
N GLU A 110 -1.55 -10.43 18.45
CA GLU A 110 -2.72 -10.90 17.69
C GLU A 110 -2.40 -12.14 16.84
N PRO A 111 -3.40 -12.98 16.51
CA PRO A 111 -3.21 -14.10 15.59
C PRO A 111 -2.71 -13.63 14.21
N ASP A 112 -1.72 -14.33 13.68
CA ASP A 112 -1.09 -14.07 12.38
C ASP A 112 -0.69 -12.59 12.16
N PRO A 113 0.13 -12.00 13.06
CA PRO A 113 0.47 -10.59 12.99
C PRO A 113 1.44 -10.31 11.82
N VAL A 114 1.27 -9.18 11.13
CA VAL A 114 2.17 -8.77 10.04
C VAL A 114 3.49 -8.18 10.59
N VAL A 115 3.48 -7.70 11.83
CA VAL A 115 4.60 -7.06 12.52
C VAL A 115 4.38 -7.10 14.03
N GLY A 116 5.44 -7.07 14.83
CA GLY A 116 5.31 -6.92 16.28
C GLY A 116 4.88 -5.51 16.72
N GLU A 117 4.42 -5.37 17.96
CA GLU A 117 4.14 -4.08 18.61
C GLU A 117 5.36 -3.16 18.53
N PRO A 118 5.26 -1.93 18.01
CA PRO A 118 6.37 -0.98 18.04
C PRO A 118 6.77 -0.62 19.49
N GLU A 119 8.07 -0.42 19.73
CA GLU A 119 8.57 0.08 21.00
C GLU A 119 8.08 1.51 21.31
N ALA A 120 8.24 1.91 22.57
CA ALA A 120 7.91 3.25 23.02
C ALA A 120 8.50 4.34 22.11
N ASN A 121 7.65 5.24 21.62
CA ASN A 121 7.99 6.33 20.69
C ASN A 121 8.63 5.86 19.38
N LYS A 122 8.30 4.66 18.93
CA LYS A 122 8.65 4.12 17.62
C LYS A 122 7.40 3.76 16.81
N SER A 123 7.61 3.40 15.56
CA SER A 123 6.56 2.98 14.65
C SER A 123 6.90 1.65 13.98
N SER A 124 5.88 1.00 13.45
CA SER A 124 6.02 -0.13 12.53
C SER A 124 5.48 0.32 11.18
N GLY A 125 6.21 0.06 10.09
CA GLY A 125 5.84 0.54 8.76
C GLY A 125 6.26 -0.38 7.63
N ARG A 126 5.60 -0.24 6.47
CA ARG A 126 5.90 -0.99 5.25
C ARG A 126 7.19 -0.49 4.60
N THR A 127 8.05 -1.39 4.15
CA THR A 127 9.35 -1.04 3.55
C THR A 127 9.56 -1.79 2.22
N PRO A 128 9.44 -1.13 1.05
CA PRO A 128 9.01 0.26 0.83
C PRO A 128 7.51 0.45 1.07
N ASP A 129 7.03 1.70 0.97
CA ASP A 129 5.61 2.06 1.14
C ASP A 129 4.67 1.19 0.29
N GLY A 130 3.52 0.81 0.86
CA GLY A 130 2.53 -0.04 0.19
C GLY A 130 2.98 -1.48 -0.12
N SER A 131 4.22 -1.87 0.20
CA SER A 131 4.71 -3.24 0.02
C SER A 131 4.19 -4.19 1.09
N SER A 132 4.31 -5.50 0.89
CA SER A 132 3.92 -6.49 1.91
C SER A 132 4.92 -6.64 3.07
N ALA A 133 6.13 -6.08 2.96
CA ALA A 133 7.18 -6.22 3.95
C ALA A 133 7.06 -5.14 5.03
N TRP A 134 7.18 -5.53 6.30
CA TRP A 134 7.11 -4.64 7.44
C TRP A 134 8.44 -4.56 8.18
N LEU A 135 8.80 -3.36 8.61
CA LEU A 135 9.90 -3.12 9.53
C LEU A 135 9.34 -2.53 10.83
N ARG A 136 9.76 -3.13 11.95
CA ARG A 136 9.41 -2.70 13.30
C ARG A 136 10.43 -1.67 13.81
N ASN A 137 9.98 -0.77 14.66
CA ASN A 137 10.78 0.23 15.36
C ASN A 137 11.46 1.30 14.47
N LEU A 138 10.76 1.74 13.43
CA LEU A 138 11.20 2.87 12.62
C LEU A 138 11.28 4.15 13.46
N SER A 139 12.14 5.06 13.03
CA SER A 139 11.93 6.47 13.37
C SER A 139 10.75 6.96 12.56
N TRP A 140 9.86 7.74 13.17
CA TRP A 140 8.62 8.15 12.53
C TRP A 140 8.85 8.81 11.18
N THR A 141 8.09 8.37 10.18
CA THR A 141 8.12 8.89 8.82
C THR A 141 6.78 9.50 8.40
N LYS A 142 6.01 10.04 9.36
CA LYS A 142 4.74 10.75 9.13
C LYS A 142 4.79 11.70 7.91
N ASN A 143 3.84 11.54 7.01
CA ASN A 143 3.68 12.24 5.75
C ASN A 143 4.91 12.16 4.82
N SER A 144 5.70 11.10 4.91
CA SER A 144 6.90 10.90 4.12
C SER A 144 7.14 9.43 3.83
N ALA A 145 8.03 9.13 2.89
CA ALA A 145 8.31 7.75 2.53
C ALA A 145 9.04 7.00 3.64
N ASN A 146 8.60 5.77 3.89
CA ASN A 146 9.34 4.84 4.75
C ASN A 146 10.69 4.48 4.10
N PRO A 147 11.74 4.22 4.91
CA PRO A 147 13.02 3.81 4.37
C PRO A 147 12.92 2.48 3.63
N ASP A 148 13.75 2.31 2.59
CA ASP A 148 13.91 1.00 1.94
C ASP A 148 14.40 -0.05 2.95
N ALA A 149 13.98 -1.29 2.73
CA ALA A 149 14.46 -2.41 3.53
C ALA A 149 16.01 -2.46 3.48
N PRO A 150 16.69 -2.70 4.61
CA PRO A 150 18.14 -2.79 4.62
C PRO A 150 18.58 -3.88 3.64
N THR A 151 19.43 -3.52 2.69
CA THR A 151 20.02 -4.51 1.77
C THR A 151 20.84 -5.50 2.60
N PRO A 152 20.69 -6.83 2.42
CA PRO A 152 21.51 -7.78 3.15
C PRO A 152 22.98 -7.43 2.90
N THR A 153 23.72 -7.17 3.97
CA THR A 153 25.17 -7.01 3.86
C THR A 153 25.70 -8.32 3.28
N PRO A 154 26.47 -8.32 2.17
CA PRO A 154 27.00 -9.55 1.64
C PRO A 154 27.79 -10.24 2.75
N SER A 155 27.36 -11.46 3.09
CA SER A 155 28.08 -12.29 4.04
C SER A 155 29.53 -12.41 3.54
N PRO A 156 30.55 -12.22 4.38
CA PRO A 156 31.93 -12.39 3.95
C PRO A 156 32.05 -13.77 3.33
N SER A 157 32.35 -13.80 2.03
CA SER A 157 32.74 -15.04 1.35
C SER A 157 33.89 -15.61 2.16
N SER A 158 33.73 -16.85 2.64
CA SER A 158 34.77 -17.55 3.38
C SER A 158 36.08 -17.38 2.61
N THR A 159 37.05 -16.70 3.21
CA THR A 159 38.39 -16.59 2.63
C THR A 159 38.84 -18.02 2.34
N PRO A 160 39.23 -18.37 1.10
CA PRO A 160 39.69 -19.72 0.81
C PRO A 160 40.81 -20.04 1.79
N GLN A 161 40.55 -21.01 2.67
CA GLN A 161 41.55 -21.54 3.58
C GLN A 161 42.68 -22.04 2.68
N PRO A 162 43.95 -21.64 2.92
CA PRO A 162 45.06 -22.15 2.13
C PRO A 162 45.01 -23.67 2.22
N ASP A 163 44.78 -24.30 1.07
CA ASP A 163 44.88 -25.74 0.95
C ASP A 163 46.32 -26.08 1.31
N ASN A 164 46.52 -26.97 2.29
CA ASN A 164 47.86 -27.40 2.69
C ASN A 164 48.49 -28.09 1.48
N THR A 165 49.18 -27.28 0.68
CA THR A 165 49.86 -27.71 -0.53
C THR A 165 50.99 -28.61 -0.06
N SER A 166 50.83 -29.91 -0.28
CA SER A 166 51.91 -30.86 -0.07
C SER A 166 53.11 -30.39 -0.89
N THR A 167 54.21 -30.12 -0.20
CA THR A 167 55.49 -29.72 -0.80
C THR A 167 55.83 -30.69 -1.94
N PRO A 168 55.88 -30.24 -3.21
CA PRO A 168 56.31 -31.12 -4.28
C PRO A 168 57.79 -31.45 -4.08
N ALA A 169 58.10 -32.75 -4.06
CA ALA A 169 59.47 -33.23 -4.10
C ALA A 169 60.19 -32.65 -5.33
N PRO A 170 61.47 -32.26 -5.23
CA PRO A 170 62.19 -31.67 -6.34
C PRO A 170 62.34 -32.70 -7.48
N ALA A 171 61.66 -32.44 -8.60
CA ALA A 171 61.85 -33.17 -9.84
C ALA A 171 62.94 -32.49 -10.70
N PRO A 172 63.79 -33.26 -11.39
CA PRO A 172 65.04 -32.78 -11.98
C PRO A 172 64.84 -31.79 -13.13
N THR A 173 65.75 -30.82 -13.19
CA THR A 173 65.94 -29.81 -14.21
C THR A 173 65.92 -30.38 -15.62
N SER A 174 64.94 -29.98 -16.43
CA SER A 174 64.97 -30.16 -17.88
C SER A 174 65.39 -28.86 -18.58
N THR A 175 66.31 -29.04 -19.52
CA THR A 175 67.07 -28.11 -20.35
C THR A 175 66.19 -27.12 -21.14
N PRO A 176 66.63 -25.86 -21.37
CA PRO A 176 65.80 -24.84 -22.01
C PRO A 176 65.48 -25.19 -23.46
N THR A 177 64.20 -25.05 -23.83
CA THR A 177 63.74 -25.16 -25.21
C THR A 177 63.01 -23.88 -25.63
N SER A 178 63.26 -23.51 -26.89
CA SER A 178 63.10 -22.26 -27.62
C SER A 178 61.81 -21.44 -27.44
N THR A 179 62.03 -20.13 -27.44
CA THR A 179 61.12 -18.98 -27.55
C THR A 179 59.91 -19.17 -28.49
N PRO A 180 58.67 -18.92 -28.03
CA PRO A 180 57.54 -18.78 -28.93
C PRO A 180 57.53 -17.40 -29.62
N LYS A 181 57.29 -17.46 -30.93
CA LYS A 181 57.21 -16.38 -31.90
C LYS A 181 56.01 -15.45 -31.66
N LEU A 182 56.25 -14.14 -31.76
CA LEU A 182 55.25 -13.07 -31.62
C LEU A 182 54.01 -13.32 -32.50
N SER A 183 52.83 -13.31 -31.86
CA SER A 183 51.52 -13.34 -32.54
C SER A 183 51.08 -11.92 -32.90
N SER A 184 50.53 -11.79 -34.09
CA SER A 184 50.21 -10.55 -34.79
C SER A 184 49.17 -9.66 -34.10
N THR A 185 49.45 -8.37 -34.11
CA THR A 185 48.65 -7.20 -33.73
C THR A 185 47.19 -7.27 -34.20
N PRO A 186 46.18 -7.04 -33.33
CA PRO A 186 44.81 -6.82 -33.77
C PRO A 186 44.67 -5.48 -34.51
N LYS A 187 44.05 -5.54 -35.68
CA LYS A 187 43.73 -4.41 -36.57
C LYS A 187 42.71 -3.46 -35.89
N PRO A 188 42.88 -2.12 -35.96
CA PRO A 188 41.96 -1.18 -35.33
C PRO A 188 40.58 -1.23 -36.02
N SER A 189 39.55 -1.37 -35.19
CA SER A 189 38.14 -1.26 -35.58
C SER A 189 37.77 0.20 -35.85
N SER A 190 37.06 0.45 -36.95
CA SER A 190 36.65 1.78 -37.39
C SER A 190 35.66 2.43 -36.42
N THR A 191 35.98 3.66 -36.03
CA THR A 191 35.19 4.58 -35.20
C THR A 191 33.78 4.82 -35.76
N PRO A 192 32.70 4.71 -34.96
CA PRO A 192 31.38 5.13 -35.39
C PRO A 192 31.30 6.67 -35.49
N LYS A 193 30.78 7.13 -36.63
CA LYS A 193 30.54 8.54 -36.98
C LYS A 193 29.50 9.18 -36.03
N PRO A 194 29.73 10.40 -35.52
CA PRO A 194 28.78 11.05 -34.61
C PRO A 194 27.44 11.35 -35.31
N ARG A 195 26.35 10.97 -34.64
CA ARG A 195 24.96 11.24 -35.01
C ARG A 195 24.64 12.70 -34.68
N ALA A 196 24.08 13.43 -35.64
CA ALA A 196 23.71 14.84 -35.47
C ALA A 196 22.63 15.02 -34.39
N THR A 197 22.88 15.98 -33.50
CA THR A 197 21.97 16.50 -32.47
C THR A 197 20.77 17.22 -33.10
N PRO A 198 19.53 17.01 -32.64
CA PRO A 198 18.39 17.79 -33.13
C PRO A 198 18.43 19.23 -32.58
N THR A 199 18.37 20.19 -33.50
CA THR A 199 18.22 21.62 -33.23
C THR A 199 16.85 21.92 -32.62
N ARG A 200 16.80 22.56 -31.45
CA ARG A 200 15.57 23.11 -30.87
C ARG A 200 15.14 24.36 -31.65
N THR A 201 13.94 24.32 -32.22
CA THR A 201 13.25 25.49 -32.79
C THR A 201 12.83 26.45 -31.67
N ALA A 202 13.20 27.71 -31.79
CA ALA A 202 12.79 28.78 -30.87
C ALA A 202 11.36 29.21 -31.16
N THR A 203 10.46 29.07 -30.18
CA THR A 203 9.10 29.62 -30.22
C THR A 203 9.12 31.06 -29.72
N LYS A 204 8.52 31.96 -30.52
CA LYS A 204 8.40 33.40 -30.33
C LYS A 204 7.57 33.77 -29.07
N PRO A 205 7.90 34.84 -28.32
CA PRO A 205 7.09 35.31 -27.20
C PRO A 205 5.78 36.00 -27.66
N PRO A 206 4.68 35.97 -26.88
CA PRO A 206 3.47 36.71 -27.20
C PRO A 206 3.59 38.20 -26.85
N LEU A 207 2.90 38.98 -27.67
CA LEU A 207 2.74 40.44 -27.64
C LEU A 207 1.94 40.91 -26.42
N ALA A 208 2.40 41.97 -25.77
CA ALA A 208 1.66 42.73 -24.76
C ALA A 208 0.58 43.62 -25.41
N PRO A 209 -0.51 43.95 -24.68
CA PRO A 209 -1.28 45.15 -24.94
C PRO A 209 -0.96 46.26 -23.93
N THR A 210 -0.48 47.39 -24.46
CA THR A 210 -0.75 48.77 -24.03
C THR A 210 -2.27 48.98 -23.86
N GLY A 211 -2.83 49.80 -22.98
CA GLY A 211 -2.40 50.78 -21.98
C GLY A 211 -3.67 51.53 -21.54
N ALA A 212 -3.77 51.99 -20.29
CA ALA A 212 -4.75 52.99 -19.86
C ALA A 212 -4.22 53.73 -18.63
N GLU A 213 -4.35 55.06 -18.68
CA GLU A 213 -3.77 56.08 -17.81
C GLU A 213 -4.57 56.36 -16.52
N PHE A 214 -3.92 57.20 -15.70
CA PHE A 214 -4.42 58.17 -14.72
C PHE A 214 -4.52 57.76 -13.25
N GLY A 215 -3.95 58.62 -12.41
CA GLY A 215 -4.54 58.94 -11.11
C GLY A 215 -3.61 58.86 -9.91
N SER A 216 -2.68 59.81 -9.81
CA SER A 216 -2.23 60.30 -8.49
C SER A 216 -3.44 60.85 -7.73
N LEU A 217 -3.53 60.61 -6.42
CA LEU A 217 -3.79 61.62 -5.38
C LEU A 217 -3.71 60.99 -3.98
N PHE A 218 -3.28 61.83 -3.04
CA PHE A 218 -2.92 61.57 -1.65
C PHE A 218 -4.13 61.47 -0.70
N GLU A 219 -3.80 61.30 0.60
CA GLU A 219 -4.57 61.54 1.84
C GLU A 219 -5.20 60.29 2.47
N GLU A 220 -4.65 59.79 3.58
CA GLU A 220 -4.71 60.27 4.98
C GLU A 220 -6.07 60.00 5.65
N SER A 221 -6.09 59.06 6.59
CA SER A 221 -6.79 59.20 7.88
C SER A 221 -6.54 57.95 8.75
N GLY A 222 -6.17 58.17 10.00
CA GLY A 222 -5.74 57.16 10.97
C GLY A 222 -6.86 56.39 11.70
N PRO A 223 -6.69 56.07 13.01
CA PRO A 223 -6.91 54.73 13.55
C PRO A 223 -8.16 54.61 14.44
N PHE A 224 -8.78 53.43 14.48
CA PHE A 224 -9.82 53.05 15.46
C PHE A 224 -9.93 51.51 15.47
N ASP A 225 -10.31 50.81 16.53
CA ASP A 225 -10.21 51.01 17.97
C ASP A 225 -10.45 49.62 18.56
N LEU A 226 -9.93 49.39 19.76
CA LEU A 226 -10.14 48.19 20.57
C LEU A 226 -11.64 48.00 20.86
N ILE A 227 -12.16 46.76 20.82
CA ILE A 227 -13.19 46.26 21.75
C ILE A 227 -13.16 44.71 21.74
N SER A 228 -12.86 44.15 22.92
CA SER A 228 -13.17 42.78 23.34
C SER A 228 -14.66 42.69 23.70
N PRO A 229 -15.31 41.51 23.64
CA PRO A 229 -15.45 40.78 24.91
C PRO A 229 -15.43 39.25 24.80
N SER A 230 -14.90 38.62 25.84
CA SER A 230 -15.33 37.31 26.37
C SER A 230 -15.81 37.54 27.81
N PRO A 231 -16.37 36.55 28.54
CA PRO A 231 -17.32 35.49 28.20
C PRO A 231 -18.54 35.56 29.16
N VAL A 232 -19.49 34.60 29.13
CA VAL A 232 -20.14 33.98 30.33
C VAL A 232 -21.10 32.86 29.91
N VAL A 233 -21.04 31.80 30.71
CA VAL A 233 -21.65 30.46 30.65
C VAL A 233 -22.98 30.41 31.41
N LEU A 234 -23.74 29.31 31.20
CA LEU A 234 -24.70 28.57 32.08
C LEU A 234 -26.06 28.38 31.38
N GLY A 235 -26.69 27.20 31.30
CA GLY A 235 -26.40 25.85 31.79
C GLY A 235 -27.62 24.92 31.53
N ALA A 236 -27.33 23.63 31.37
CA ALA A 236 -28.13 22.41 31.63
C ALA A 236 -29.61 22.29 31.19
N SER A 237 -29.93 21.22 30.44
CA SER A 237 -30.37 19.94 31.04
C SER A 237 -30.69 18.88 29.97
N ASN A 238 -30.05 17.71 30.11
CA ASN A 238 -30.32 16.48 29.37
C ASN A 238 -31.47 15.71 30.00
N LEU A 239 -32.43 15.26 29.17
CA LEU A 239 -33.31 14.14 29.47
C LEU A 239 -33.50 13.34 28.17
N TYR A 240 -32.80 12.21 28.04
CA TYR A 240 -33.24 11.14 27.14
C TYR A 240 -33.31 9.85 27.93
N GLN A 241 -34.51 9.27 27.86
CA GLN A 241 -34.97 8.13 28.61
C GLN A 241 -34.65 6.85 27.85
N GLU A 242 -34.22 5.89 28.66
CA GLU A 242 -33.78 4.54 28.38
C GLU A 242 -34.91 3.66 27.82
N ALA A 243 -34.65 2.91 26.75
CA ALA A 243 -35.51 1.82 26.30
C ALA A 243 -34.67 0.54 26.21
N GLY A 244 -35.01 -0.41 27.06
CA GLY A 244 -34.24 -1.61 27.36
C GLY A 244 -34.15 -2.63 26.22
N MET A 245 -33.04 -3.37 26.22
CA MET A 245 -32.91 -4.68 25.60
C MET A 245 -33.16 -5.76 26.67
N PRO A 246 -33.89 -6.85 26.34
CA PRO A 246 -34.09 -7.94 27.28
C PRO A 246 -32.87 -8.87 27.35
N ASP A 247 -32.62 -9.33 28.58
CA ASP A 247 -31.61 -10.31 28.97
C ASP A 247 -31.79 -11.65 28.25
N SER A 248 -30.67 -12.27 27.90
CA SER A 248 -30.60 -13.67 27.49
C SER A 248 -29.42 -14.32 28.24
N GLU A 249 -29.75 -15.08 29.28
CA GLU A 249 -28.80 -15.89 30.04
C GLU A 249 -28.29 -17.10 29.24
N ASN A 250 -26.96 -17.30 29.32
CA ASN A 250 -26.25 -18.55 29.60
C ASN A 250 -26.73 -19.87 28.95
N THR A 251 -25.91 -20.45 28.06
CA THR A 251 -25.46 -21.86 28.19
C THR A 251 -24.11 -22.10 27.50
N GLY A 252 -23.17 -22.72 28.22
CA GLY A 252 -22.55 -23.98 27.78
C GLY A 252 -21.38 -23.94 26.80
N SER A 253 -20.27 -24.52 27.24
CA SER A 253 -19.09 -24.93 26.47
C SER A 253 -19.39 -25.81 25.24
N SER A 254 -18.60 -25.63 24.17
CA SER A 254 -18.16 -26.61 23.13
C SER A 254 -17.93 -25.82 21.82
N GLY A 255 -16.79 -25.90 21.13
CA GLY A 255 -16.16 -27.12 20.64
C GLY A 255 -16.54 -27.34 19.16
N TRP A 256 -15.67 -26.92 18.26
CA TRP A 256 -15.35 -27.56 16.96
C TRP A 256 -16.37 -27.75 15.81
N ILE A 257 -17.64 -27.30 15.84
CA ILE A 257 -18.62 -27.67 14.77
C ILE A 257 -19.00 -26.54 13.77
N GLY A 258 -18.49 -25.31 13.93
CA GLY A 258 -18.90 -24.16 13.11
C GLY A 258 -18.51 -24.16 11.62
N TRP A 259 -17.61 -25.03 11.16
CA TRP A 259 -17.07 -24.99 9.79
C TRP A 259 -17.58 -26.10 8.85
N ALA A 260 -18.40 -27.04 9.34
CA ALA A 260 -18.85 -28.19 8.54
C ALA A 260 -20.08 -27.90 7.63
N LEU A 261 -20.77 -26.77 7.79
CA LEU A 261 -22.00 -26.48 7.02
C LEU A 261 -21.84 -25.45 5.88
N ILE A 262 -20.67 -24.82 5.73
CA ILE A 262 -20.38 -23.95 4.57
C ILE A 262 -19.82 -24.77 3.39
N GLY A 263 -19.25 -25.95 3.64
CA GLY A 263 -18.73 -26.85 2.60
C GLY A 263 -19.77 -27.67 1.82
N LEU A 264 -20.97 -27.90 2.37
CA LEU A 264 -22.02 -28.68 1.69
C LEU A 264 -22.92 -27.85 0.77
N GLY A 265 -22.97 -26.53 0.95
CA GLY A 265 -23.75 -25.62 0.09
C GLY A 265 -23.13 -25.36 -1.29
N ILE A 266 -21.81 -25.46 -1.41
CA ILE A 266 -21.08 -25.19 -2.66
C ILE A 266 -21.02 -26.43 -3.57
N ALA A 267 -21.11 -27.64 -3.01
CA ALA A 267 -21.18 -28.88 -3.81
C ALA A 267 -22.56 -29.12 -4.47
N ALA A 268 -23.64 -28.54 -3.95
CA ALA A 268 -24.99 -28.73 -4.48
C ALA A 268 -25.31 -27.90 -5.74
N LEU A 269 -24.58 -26.80 -5.99
CA LEU A 269 -24.82 -25.93 -7.16
C LEU A 269 -24.05 -26.37 -8.42
N ILE A 270 -23.01 -27.19 -8.28
CA ILE A 270 -22.28 -27.75 -9.43
C ILE A 270 -22.99 -29.00 -9.98
N ALA A 271 -23.77 -29.72 -9.15
CA ALA A 271 -24.54 -30.89 -9.60
C ALA A 271 -25.83 -30.54 -10.37
N SER A 272 -26.39 -29.33 -10.22
CA SER A 272 -27.63 -28.93 -10.91
C SER A 272 -27.39 -28.39 -12.33
N GLY A 273 -26.19 -27.89 -12.62
CA GLY A 273 -25.80 -27.42 -13.97
C GLY A 273 -25.43 -28.54 -14.96
N LEU A 274 -25.13 -29.75 -14.48
CA LEU A 274 -24.71 -30.87 -15.33
C LEU A 274 -25.87 -31.79 -15.80
N LEU A 275 -27.10 -31.59 -15.30
CA LEU A 275 -28.25 -32.45 -15.63
C LEU A 275 -29.14 -31.94 -16.77
N LEU A 276 -28.87 -30.76 -17.34
CA LEU A 276 -29.63 -30.23 -18.49
C LEU A 276 -28.97 -30.51 -19.85
N ALA A 277 -27.81 -31.19 -19.89
CA ALA A 277 -27.06 -31.46 -21.12
C ALA A 277 -27.34 -32.83 -21.78
N PHE A 278 -28.21 -33.68 -21.23
CA PHE A 278 -28.51 -35.02 -21.78
C PHE A 278 -30.01 -35.29 -22.02
N ARG A 279 -30.73 -34.35 -22.63
CA ARG A 279 -32.05 -34.68 -23.20
C ARG A 279 -31.87 -35.08 -24.67
N SER A 280 -31.90 -36.38 -24.95
CA SER A 280 -31.90 -36.92 -26.31
C SER A 280 -33.12 -36.40 -27.10
N PRO A 281 -32.98 -36.10 -28.41
CA PRO A 281 -34.11 -35.68 -29.24
C PRO A 281 -35.10 -36.83 -29.47
N SER A 282 -36.40 -36.53 -29.43
CA SER A 282 -37.49 -37.45 -29.80
C SER A 282 -37.35 -37.91 -31.26
N PRO A 283 -37.66 -39.18 -31.59
CA PRO A 283 -37.78 -39.59 -32.98
C PRO A 283 -39.01 -38.94 -33.64
N ALA A 284 -38.86 -38.55 -34.90
CA ALA A 284 -39.93 -37.99 -35.72
C ALA A 284 -40.99 -39.07 -36.04
N PRO A 285 -42.28 -38.72 -36.18
CA PRO A 285 -43.30 -39.64 -36.66
C PRO A 285 -43.16 -39.86 -38.17
N ASP A 286 -43.36 -41.12 -38.59
CA ASP A 286 -43.46 -41.56 -40.00
C ASP A 286 -44.71 -40.98 -40.69
#